data_AF-A0A9X4RXH3-F1
#
_entry.id   AF-A0A9X4RXH3-F1
#
_cell.length_a   1.000
_cell.length_b   1.000
_cell.length_c   1.000
_cell.angle_alpha   90.00
_cell.angle_beta   90.00
_cell.angle_gamma   90.00
#
_symmetry.space_group_name_H-M   'P 1'
#
loop_
_entity.id
_entity.type
_entity.pdbx_description
1 polymer ?
#
loop_
_entity_poly.entity_id
_entity_poly.type
_entity_poly.pdbx_seq_one_letter_code
_entity_poly.pdbx_strand_id
1 'polypeptide(L)'
;MNKIFLVLLSIITLTAFKKNDPKMNQKEEIVSILQTADIHAYLNPHTELFLKNGEIEYREAGGLAHIKTLVEKVRENNPEGTIFLDGGDLIQGSGESMLSQGHIFPSLIRAMNYDLLIPGNWEVIYGKKHMMDVMEGYNTNVIVANMFHEENDERIFPPYWITEKKGLKMGFISYNDPEVPVRQNPGFSKGLKFSKIESNLKDLIKELKEEQEVEVLFLVSHIGISKQLLLADNPAIEGVDFILGNDTHERIRKPIQGKYAKVVEPGAFGSFVGRLDLKVKNGKMTGYDYELIEVNPKKFPAHPEVQQLVDEAKAPYSKELQRVLGYTTNPIHRYLVVENPMDNMITDALLWKSGADFATSNGFRFGVPIVPDPSTGRKEITKEDLWRMLPVDEHMKIGEVTGQQVKDWLEKEINNVFAKNPADRFGGWLVRFSGLTLKFDSSKDYGDRVIEIKIQGEPLDLNKTYRMASCNRTGEPISTLCRMKDAKNVEIMDYTLHDAVEQYLAEKGEVSPVLDGRAQAVDLGPNAYSQVPGTDYEFR
;
A
#
# COMPACT_ATOMS: atom_id res chain seq x y z
N MET A 1 -44.24 86.25 21.74
CA MET A 1 -43.37 85.09 21.48
C MET A 1 -43.26 84.29 22.76
N ASN A 2 -44.00 83.18 22.89
CA ASN A 2 -43.80 82.20 23.97
C ASN A 2 -44.10 80.81 23.40
N LYS A 3 -43.08 79.94 23.43
CA LYS A 3 -43.09 78.57 22.91
C LYS A 3 -43.87 77.66 23.87
N ILE A 4 -44.85 76.93 23.35
CA ILE A 4 -45.45 75.77 24.02
C ILE A 4 -44.75 74.53 23.48
N PHE A 5 -44.11 73.76 24.38
CA PHE A 5 -43.49 72.48 24.08
C PHE A 5 -44.56 71.39 24.26
N LEU A 6 -44.94 70.71 23.18
CA LEU A 6 -45.74 69.48 23.23
C LEU A 6 -44.79 68.30 23.41
N VAL A 7 -44.91 67.56 24.51
CA VAL A 7 -44.25 66.27 24.72
C VAL A 7 -45.20 65.18 24.20
N LEU A 8 -44.84 64.53 23.09
CA LEU A 8 -45.47 63.29 22.65
C LEU A 8 -44.77 62.10 23.37
N LEU A 9 -45.52 61.39 24.21
CA LEU A 9 -45.12 60.08 24.74
C LEU A 9 -45.48 59.01 23.69
N SER A 10 -44.48 58.44 23.00
CA SER A 10 -44.63 57.26 22.17
C SER A 10 -44.40 56.00 23.01
N ILE A 11 -45.47 55.24 23.26
CA ILE A 11 -45.41 53.89 23.85
C ILE A 11 -44.90 52.94 22.77
N ILE A 12 -43.63 52.53 22.86
CA ILE A 12 -43.06 51.45 22.06
C ILE A 12 -43.40 50.13 22.77
N THR A 13 -44.41 49.43 22.28
CA THR A 13 -44.64 48.01 22.63
C THR A 13 -43.54 47.16 22.00
N LEU A 14 -42.61 46.69 22.82
CA LEU A 14 -41.64 45.65 22.46
C LEU A 14 -42.41 44.32 22.24
N THR A 15 -42.78 44.02 20.99
CA THR A 15 -43.13 42.64 20.62
C THR A 15 -41.83 41.84 20.51
N ALA A 16 -41.54 41.04 21.54
CA ALA A 16 -40.50 40.04 21.49
C ALA A 16 -40.82 39.02 20.38
N PHE A 17 -40.14 39.12 19.25
CA PHE A 17 -40.06 38.03 18.29
C PHE A 17 -39.27 36.89 18.97
N LYS A 18 -39.99 35.93 19.53
CA LYS A 18 -39.45 34.60 19.79
C LYS A 18 -38.97 34.06 18.44
N LYS A 19 -37.66 34.01 18.25
CA LYS A 19 -37.04 33.17 17.22
C LYS A 19 -37.48 31.75 17.55
N ASN A 20 -38.52 31.27 16.87
CA ASN A 20 -38.80 29.85 16.80
C ASN A 20 -37.61 29.26 16.04
N ASP A 21 -36.60 28.78 16.75
CA ASP A 21 -35.68 27.79 16.19
C ASP A 21 -36.53 26.52 16.02
N PRO A 22 -36.86 26.11 14.78
CA PRO A 22 -37.38 24.79 14.60
C PRO A 22 -36.18 23.88 14.81
N LYS A 23 -35.98 23.38 16.03
CA LYS A 23 -35.32 22.08 16.21
C LYS A 23 -36.25 21.04 15.58
N MET A 24 -36.35 21.05 14.25
CA MET A 24 -36.83 19.91 13.50
C MET A 24 -35.92 18.76 13.94
N ASN A 25 -36.52 17.69 14.44
CA ASN A 25 -35.80 16.49 14.80
C ASN A 25 -35.29 15.89 13.48
N GLN A 26 -34.16 16.39 13.00
CA GLN A 26 -33.58 16.03 11.72
C GLN A 26 -33.36 14.51 11.73
N LYS A 27 -33.83 13.84 10.68
CA LYS A 27 -33.62 12.41 10.49
C LYS A 27 -32.12 12.15 10.46
N GLU A 28 -31.66 11.10 11.11
CA GLU A 28 -30.26 10.70 11.03
C GLU A 28 -29.93 10.35 9.58
N GLU A 29 -28.89 10.98 9.06
CA GLU A 29 -28.40 10.78 7.70
C GLU A 29 -27.08 10.01 7.71
N ILE A 30 -26.72 9.42 6.57
CA ILE A 30 -25.47 8.70 6.40
C ILE A 30 -24.56 9.42 5.39
N VAL A 31 -23.30 9.61 5.78
CA VAL A 31 -22.21 9.95 4.87
C VAL A 31 -21.29 8.74 4.75
N SER A 32 -21.12 8.19 3.55
CA SER A 32 -20.30 7.01 3.26
C SER A 32 -18.94 7.43 2.73
N ILE A 33 -17.86 7.00 3.39
CA ILE A 33 -16.49 7.11 2.91
C ILE A 33 -16.08 5.76 2.34
N LEU A 34 -15.80 5.71 1.05
CA LEU A 34 -15.32 4.53 0.34
C LEU A 34 -13.82 4.67 0.09
N GLN A 35 -13.05 3.67 0.48
CA GLN A 35 -11.59 3.64 0.36
C GLN A 35 -11.16 2.44 -0.48
N THR A 36 -10.40 2.71 -1.53
CA THR A 36 -9.45 1.75 -2.14
C THR A 36 -8.03 2.17 -1.79
N ALA A 37 -7.08 1.26 -1.94
CA ALA A 37 -5.66 1.53 -1.81
C ALA A 37 -4.87 0.39 -2.45
N ASP A 38 -3.59 0.63 -2.71
CA ASP A 38 -2.65 -0.41 -3.09
C ASP A 38 -3.17 -1.23 -4.28
N ILE A 39 -3.83 -0.55 -5.23
CA ILE A 39 -4.43 -1.20 -6.41
C ILE A 39 -3.35 -1.86 -7.25
N HIS A 40 -2.10 -1.38 -7.18
CA HIS A 40 -0.94 -1.95 -7.83
C HIS A 40 -1.18 -2.31 -9.31
N ALA A 41 -1.85 -1.41 -10.04
CA ALA A 41 -2.15 -1.54 -11.45
C ALA A 41 -2.91 -2.82 -11.86
N TYR A 42 -3.62 -3.46 -10.92
CA TYR A 42 -4.51 -4.58 -11.20
C TYR A 42 -5.81 -4.09 -11.85
N LEU A 43 -5.82 -4.03 -13.18
CA LEU A 43 -6.93 -3.48 -13.95
C LEU A 43 -8.16 -4.42 -14.02
N ASN A 44 -7.91 -5.72 -14.13
CA ASN A 44 -8.93 -6.76 -14.26
C ASN A 44 -9.08 -7.55 -12.95
N PRO A 45 -10.19 -8.31 -12.79
CA PRO A 45 -10.25 -9.33 -11.76
C PRO A 45 -9.06 -10.28 -11.83
N HIS A 46 -8.66 -10.77 -10.67
CA HIS A 46 -7.56 -11.71 -10.53
C HIS A 46 -7.91 -12.74 -9.46
N THR A 47 -7.17 -13.85 -9.46
CA THR A 47 -7.23 -14.78 -8.34
C THR A 47 -6.68 -14.07 -7.10
N GLU A 48 -7.34 -14.25 -5.97
CA GLU A 48 -7.00 -13.65 -4.68
C GLU A 48 -6.97 -14.75 -3.61
N LEU A 49 -6.08 -14.62 -2.63
CA LEU A 49 -5.94 -15.54 -1.51
C LEU A 49 -6.83 -15.09 -0.34
N PHE A 50 -7.68 -15.99 0.14
CA PHE A 50 -8.48 -15.82 1.35
C PHE A 50 -8.14 -16.92 2.36
N LEU A 51 -8.44 -16.68 3.63
CA LEU A 51 -8.41 -17.73 4.64
C LEU A 51 -9.83 -18.06 5.09
N LYS A 52 -10.18 -19.34 4.99
CA LYS A 52 -11.44 -19.88 5.48
C LYS A 52 -11.15 -20.99 6.47
N ASN A 53 -11.51 -20.77 7.72
CA ASN A 53 -11.24 -21.72 8.83
C ASN A 53 -9.75 -22.11 8.95
N GLY A 54 -8.83 -21.18 8.64
CA GLY A 54 -7.39 -21.41 8.69
C GLY A 54 -6.79 -22.08 7.44
N GLU A 55 -7.61 -22.44 6.45
CA GLU A 55 -7.17 -23.00 5.17
C GLU A 55 -7.20 -21.94 4.07
N ILE A 56 -6.27 -22.04 3.12
CA ILE A 56 -6.21 -21.16 1.97
C ILE A 56 -7.35 -21.49 1.00
N GLU A 57 -8.09 -20.46 0.62
CA GLU A 57 -9.09 -20.49 -0.45
C GLU A 57 -8.69 -19.48 -1.53
N TYR A 58 -8.67 -19.93 -2.79
CA TYR A 58 -8.45 -19.04 -3.93
C TYR A 58 -9.76 -18.75 -4.64
N ARG A 59 -10.08 -17.48 -4.87
CA ARG A 59 -11.23 -17.07 -5.68
C ARG A 59 -10.97 -15.74 -6.38
N GLU A 60 -11.76 -15.45 -7.42
CA GLU A 60 -11.62 -14.19 -8.14
C GLU A 60 -12.14 -12.99 -7.34
N ALA A 61 -11.38 -11.90 -7.37
CA ALA A 61 -11.71 -10.61 -6.78
C ALA A 61 -11.15 -9.46 -7.64
N GLY A 62 -11.64 -8.25 -7.39
CA GLY A 62 -11.06 -7.01 -7.90
C GLY A 62 -11.47 -6.61 -9.31
N GLY A 63 -10.64 -5.77 -9.92
CA GLY A 63 -10.86 -5.15 -11.23
C GLY A 63 -11.59 -3.80 -11.17
N LEU A 64 -11.04 -2.81 -11.87
CA LEU A 64 -11.53 -1.41 -11.82
C LEU A 64 -13.00 -1.29 -12.24
N ALA A 65 -13.40 -2.03 -13.28
CA ALA A 65 -14.77 -2.02 -13.76
C ALA A 65 -15.77 -2.57 -12.73
N HIS A 66 -15.36 -3.51 -11.87
CA HIS A 66 -16.20 -4.08 -10.82
C HIS A 66 -16.25 -3.18 -9.58
N ILE A 67 -15.12 -2.54 -9.24
CA ILE A 67 -15.06 -1.49 -8.20
C ILE A 67 -16.02 -0.35 -8.57
N LYS A 68 -15.99 0.10 -9.83
CA LYS A 68 -16.89 1.15 -10.34
C LYS A 68 -18.35 0.82 -10.08
N THR A 69 -18.80 -0.38 -10.46
CA THR A 69 -20.17 -0.84 -10.23
C THR A 69 -20.52 -0.91 -8.74
N LEU A 70 -19.59 -1.35 -7.88
CA LEU A 70 -19.79 -1.35 -6.44
C LEU A 70 -20.02 0.07 -5.92
N VAL A 71 -19.14 1.00 -6.27
CA VAL A 71 -19.18 2.40 -5.83
C VAL A 71 -20.46 3.08 -6.32
N GLU A 72 -20.87 2.85 -7.56
CA GLU A 72 -22.11 3.41 -8.10
C GLU A 72 -23.35 2.90 -7.37
N LYS A 73 -23.42 1.60 -7.04
CA LYS A 73 -24.49 1.07 -6.19
C LYS A 73 -24.55 1.75 -4.83
N VAL A 74 -23.42 2.09 -4.23
CA VAL A 74 -23.41 2.84 -2.96
C VAL A 74 -23.89 4.27 -3.19
N ARG A 75 -23.40 4.95 -4.24
CA ARG A 75 -23.81 6.32 -4.60
C ARG A 75 -25.30 6.43 -4.93
N GLU A 76 -25.88 5.45 -5.62
CA GLU A 76 -27.31 5.39 -5.93
C GLU A 76 -28.17 5.26 -4.66
N ASN A 77 -27.73 4.46 -3.69
CA ASN A 77 -28.41 4.29 -2.41
C ASN A 77 -28.17 5.46 -1.43
N ASN A 78 -27.09 6.21 -1.64
CA ASN A 78 -26.71 7.34 -0.80
C ASN A 78 -26.29 8.57 -1.65
N PRO A 79 -27.23 9.15 -2.41
CA PRO A 79 -26.94 10.28 -3.29
C PRO A 79 -26.51 11.48 -2.46
N GLU A 80 -25.53 12.24 -2.97
CA GLU A 80 -24.94 13.42 -2.31
C GLU A 80 -24.28 13.14 -0.95
N GLY A 81 -24.24 11.88 -0.51
CA GLY A 81 -23.69 11.46 0.78
C GLY A 81 -22.48 10.53 0.66
N THR A 82 -21.92 10.34 -0.52
CA THR A 82 -20.81 9.39 -0.73
C THR A 82 -19.55 10.14 -1.16
N ILE A 83 -18.42 9.80 -0.54
CA ILE A 83 -17.06 10.20 -0.91
C ILE A 83 -16.31 8.92 -1.29
N PHE A 84 -15.62 8.94 -2.42
CA PHE A 84 -14.77 7.84 -2.86
C PHE A 84 -13.32 8.30 -2.99
N LEU A 85 -12.41 7.63 -2.29
CA LEU A 85 -11.00 7.99 -2.27
C LEU A 85 -10.08 6.79 -2.51
N ASP A 86 -8.88 7.09 -2.99
CA ASP A 86 -7.79 6.12 -3.11
C ASP A 86 -6.58 6.50 -2.25
N GLY A 87 -6.04 5.49 -1.57
CA GLY A 87 -4.94 5.59 -0.62
C GLY A 87 -3.52 5.59 -1.21
N GLY A 88 -3.36 5.56 -2.54
CA GLY A 88 -2.06 5.53 -3.21
C GLY A 88 -1.59 4.11 -3.56
N ASP A 89 -0.39 3.99 -4.14
CA ASP A 89 0.15 2.77 -4.74
C ASP A 89 -0.74 2.21 -5.86
N LEU A 90 -1.07 3.08 -6.82
CA LEU A 90 -2.00 2.81 -7.90
C LEU A 90 -1.28 2.46 -9.21
N ILE A 91 -0.18 3.16 -9.52
CA ILE A 91 0.47 3.14 -10.85
C ILE A 91 1.66 2.19 -10.95
N GLN A 92 1.79 1.21 -10.06
CA GLN A 92 2.92 0.28 -10.05
C GLN A 92 2.39 -1.15 -9.97
N GLY A 93 3.11 -2.18 -10.44
CA GLY A 93 2.71 -3.58 -10.17
C GLY A 93 2.21 -4.38 -11.37
N SER A 94 2.10 -3.77 -12.55
CA SER A 94 1.76 -4.46 -13.80
C SER A 94 2.70 -4.09 -14.96
N GLY A 95 2.73 -4.96 -15.97
CA GLY A 95 3.52 -4.73 -17.18
C GLY A 95 2.99 -3.55 -17.99
N GLU A 96 1.67 -3.37 -18.05
CA GLU A 96 1.05 -2.23 -18.73
C GLU A 96 1.44 -0.91 -18.09
N SER A 97 1.49 -0.87 -16.74
CA SER A 97 1.92 0.34 -16.06
C SER A 97 3.38 0.65 -16.34
N MET A 98 4.25 -0.36 -16.28
CA MET A 98 5.69 -0.16 -16.55
C MET A 98 5.94 0.29 -17.99
N LEU A 99 5.34 -0.38 -18.97
CA LEU A 99 5.52 -0.07 -20.40
C LEU A 99 4.92 1.29 -20.80
N SER A 100 3.92 1.78 -20.06
CA SER A 100 3.35 3.11 -20.25
C SER A 100 3.91 4.17 -19.31
N GLN A 101 4.74 3.79 -18.34
CA GLN A 101 5.19 4.64 -17.24
C GLN A 101 4.01 5.33 -16.51
N GLY A 102 2.92 4.59 -16.30
CA GLY A 102 1.70 5.07 -15.63
C GLY A 102 0.73 5.89 -16.49
N HIS A 103 1.06 6.24 -17.74
CA HIS A 103 0.19 7.12 -18.55
C HIS A 103 -1.12 6.48 -19.03
N ILE A 104 -1.35 5.19 -18.77
CA ILE A 104 -2.67 4.57 -18.96
C ILE A 104 -3.70 5.01 -17.91
N PHE A 105 -3.26 5.48 -16.73
CA PHE A 105 -4.15 5.73 -15.60
C PHE A 105 -5.02 6.98 -15.67
N PRO A 106 -4.59 8.12 -16.26
CA PRO A 106 -5.41 9.34 -16.27
C PRO A 106 -6.85 9.14 -16.76
N SER A 107 -7.05 8.43 -17.87
CA SER A 107 -8.40 8.15 -18.39
C SER A 107 -9.18 7.18 -17.52
N LEU A 108 -8.52 6.14 -16.99
CA LEU A 108 -9.12 5.15 -16.10
C LEU A 108 -9.61 5.82 -14.81
N ILE A 109 -8.77 6.61 -14.15
CA ILE A 109 -9.07 7.25 -12.86
C ILE A 109 -10.13 8.34 -12.99
N ARG A 110 -10.16 9.09 -14.10
CA ARG A 110 -11.27 9.99 -14.39
C ARG A 110 -12.61 9.24 -14.47
N ALA A 111 -12.66 8.09 -15.16
CA ALA A 111 -13.90 7.31 -15.27
C ALA A 111 -14.36 6.69 -13.93
N MET A 112 -13.42 6.45 -13.01
CA MET A 112 -13.75 5.99 -11.65
C MET A 112 -14.48 7.05 -10.81
N ASN A 113 -14.37 8.34 -11.17
CA ASN A 113 -14.95 9.47 -10.43
C ASN A 113 -14.53 9.44 -8.95
N TYR A 114 -13.24 9.33 -8.67
CA TYR A 114 -12.72 9.55 -7.32
C TYR A 114 -12.87 11.01 -6.90
N ASP A 115 -13.20 11.23 -5.64
CA ASP A 115 -13.27 12.55 -5.02
C ASP A 115 -11.90 13.01 -4.50
N LEU A 116 -11.03 12.07 -4.10
CA LEU A 116 -9.72 12.33 -3.50
C LEU A 116 -8.74 11.19 -3.80
N LEU A 117 -7.49 11.51 -4.11
CA LEU A 117 -6.37 10.56 -4.12
C LEU A 117 -5.17 11.12 -3.36
N ILE A 118 -4.29 10.22 -2.93
CA ILE A 118 -2.99 10.57 -2.36
C ILE A 118 -1.89 9.82 -3.11
N PRO A 119 -0.66 10.34 -3.19
CA PRO A 119 0.48 9.53 -3.61
C PRO A 119 0.82 8.55 -2.49
N GLY A 120 0.93 7.27 -2.84
CA GLY A 120 1.60 6.25 -2.07
C GLY A 120 3.10 6.23 -2.35
N ASN A 121 3.80 5.25 -1.79
CA ASN A 121 5.24 5.20 -1.95
C ASN A 121 5.66 4.86 -3.38
N TRP A 122 4.88 4.08 -4.15
CA TRP A 122 5.27 3.66 -5.49
C TRP A 122 4.92 4.65 -6.60
N GLU A 123 4.19 5.72 -6.31
CA GLU A 123 3.93 6.78 -7.30
C GLU A 123 5.20 7.41 -7.86
N VAL A 124 6.33 7.34 -7.14
CA VAL A 124 7.62 7.86 -7.60
C VAL A 124 8.39 6.90 -8.52
N ILE A 125 7.94 5.67 -8.74
CA ILE A 125 8.71 4.61 -9.42
C ILE A 125 9.23 5.04 -10.81
N TYR A 126 8.46 5.82 -11.55
CA TYR A 126 8.83 6.33 -12.88
C TYR A 126 9.54 7.69 -12.83
N GLY A 127 9.82 8.23 -11.65
CA GLY A 127 10.43 9.53 -11.45
C GLY A 127 9.41 10.66 -11.24
N LYS A 128 9.87 11.74 -10.59
CA LYS A 128 9.06 12.91 -10.22
C LYS A 128 8.19 13.45 -11.35
N LYS A 129 8.73 13.62 -12.56
CA LYS A 129 8.00 14.21 -13.69
C LYS A 129 6.78 13.34 -14.07
N HIS A 130 7.00 12.04 -14.24
CA HIS A 130 5.94 11.11 -14.62
C HIS A 130 4.87 11.00 -13.53
N MET A 131 5.28 10.95 -12.26
CA MET A 131 4.36 11.01 -11.13
C MET A 131 3.44 12.24 -11.23
N MET A 132 4.01 13.43 -11.38
CA MET A 132 3.23 14.68 -11.44
C MET A 132 2.30 14.70 -12.67
N ASP A 133 2.82 14.40 -13.87
CA ASP A 133 2.02 14.39 -15.10
C ASP A 133 0.80 13.44 -14.97
N VAL A 134 1.01 12.24 -14.41
CA VAL A 134 -0.05 11.23 -14.25
C VAL A 134 -1.08 11.68 -13.22
N MET A 135 -0.63 12.14 -12.05
CA MET A 135 -1.52 12.54 -10.95
C MET A 135 -2.31 13.82 -11.26
N GLU A 136 -1.69 14.81 -11.91
CA GLU A 136 -2.39 16.00 -12.40
C GLU A 136 -3.41 15.63 -13.49
N GLY A 137 -3.08 14.65 -14.33
CA GLY A 137 -3.97 14.11 -15.35
C GLY A 137 -5.25 13.46 -14.81
N TYR A 138 -5.33 13.13 -13.52
CA TYR A 138 -6.53 12.58 -12.89
C TYR A 138 -7.69 13.58 -12.84
N ASN A 139 -7.43 14.89 -12.95
CA ASN A 139 -8.46 15.95 -12.86
C ASN A 139 -9.37 15.82 -11.62
N THR A 140 -8.79 15.44 -10.48
CA THR A 140 -9.47 15.33 -9.19
C THR A 140 -8.54 15.81 -8.08
N ASN A 141 -9.02 15.84 -6.83
CA ASN A 141 -8.21 16.31 -5.70
C ASN A 141 -7.07 15.31 -5.43
N VAL A 142 -5.84 15.82 -5.46
CA VAL A 142 -4.65 15.10 -5.00
C VAL A 142 -4.04 15.90 -3.86
N ILE A 143 -3.79 15.25 -2.72
CA ILE A 143 -3.21 15.91 -1.54
C ILE A 143 -2.02 15.13 -0.99
N VAL A 144 -1.03 15.84 -0.43
CA VAL A 144 0.07 15.31 0.40
C VAL A 144 0.77 16.41 1.20
N ALA A 145 0.78 16.25 2.52
CA ALA A 145 1.27 17.27 3.44
C ALA A 145 2.78 17.26 3.65
N ASN A 146 3.49 16.22 3.21
CA ASN A 146 4.92 16.06 3.49
C ASN A 146 5.82 15.85 2.27
N MET A 147 5.36 16.09 1.04
CA MET A 147 6.18 16.00 -0.17
C MET A 147 6.50 17.39 -0.73
N PHE A 148 7.77 17.61 -1.04
CA PHE A 148 8.29 18.91 -1.49
C PHE A 148 9.24 18.78 -2.69
N HIS A 149 9.32 19.83 -3.48
CA HIS A 149 10.39 20.04 -4.45
C HIS A 149 11.72 20.21 -3.70
N GLU A 150 12.72 19.37 -4.01
CA GLU A 150 14.04 19.46 -3.36
C GLU A 150 14.74 20.81 -3.65
N GLU A 151 14.44 21.44 -4.79
CA GLU A 151 15.13 22.65 -5.26
C GLU A 151 14.71 23.95 -4.54
N ASN A 152 13.46 24.03 -4.06
CA ASN A 152 12.88 25.27 -3.53
C ASN A 152 11.98 25.08 -2.30
N ASP A 153 11.84 23.84 -1.78
CA ASP A 153 10.98 23.48 -0.65
C ASP A 153 9.48 23.80 -0.85
N GLU A 154 9.02 24.04 -2.09
CA GLU A 154 7.60 24.17 -2.40
C GLU A 154 6.89 22.81 -2.32
N ARG A 155 5.62 22.80 -1.89
CA ARG A 155 4.82 21.57 -1.80
C ARG A 155 4.54 21.00 -3.19
N ILE A 156 4.60 19.67 -3.33
CA ILE A 156 4.21 19.00 -4.59
C ILE A 156 2.69 19.14 -4.82
N PHE A 157 1.89 18.92 -3.77
CA PHE A 157 0.44 19.01 -3.80
C PHE A 157 -0.08 19.73 -2.55
N PRO A 158 -1.35 20.20 -2.53
CA PRO A 158 -1.97 20.74 -1.32
C PRO A 158 -1.92 19.77 -0.14
N PRO A 159 -1.80 20.25 1.11
CA PRO A 159 -1.62 19.38 2.28
C PRO A 159 -2.92 18.71 2.76
N TYR A 160 -4.07 19.31 2.45
CA TYR A 160 -5.37 18.82 2.89
C TYR A 160 -6.48 19.16 1.89
N TRP A 161 -7.63 18.50 2.06
CA TRP A 161 -8.88 18.78 1.36
C TRP A 161 -10.04 18.87 2.35
N ILE A 162 -10.94 19.82 2.17
CA ILE A 162 -12.14 20.00 3.00
C ILE A 162 -13.36 19.86 2.11
N THR A 163 -14.36 19.14 2.58
CA THR A 163 -15.65 18.99 1.89
C THR A 163 -16.80 18.90 2.87
N GLU A 164 -18.01 19.14 2.40
CA GLU A 164 -19.23 19.03 3.19
C GLU A 164 -20.24 18.14 2.47
N LYS A 165 -20.79 17.17 3.20
CA LYS A 165 -21.86 16.29 2.71
C LYS A 165 -22.92 16.20 3.79
N LYS A 166 -24.17 16.46 3.44
CA LYS A 166 -25.31 16.37 4.37
C LYS A 166 -25.11 17.16 5.68
N GLY A 167 -24.55 18.37 5.54
CA GLY A 167 -24.23 19.24 6.68
C GLY A 167 -23.03 18.83 7.52
N LEU A 168 -22.37 17.70 7.23
CA LEU A 168 -21.16 17.27 7.93
C LEU A 168 -19.92 17.82 7.21
N LYS A 169 -19.22 18.76 7.84
CA LYS A 169 -17.94 19.29 7.35
C LYS A 169 -16.80 18.34 7.72
N MET A 170 -16.08 17.86 6.72
CA MET A 170 -15.01 16.88 6.85
C MET A 170 -13.70 17.43 6.30
N GLY A 171 -12.59 17.11 6.97
CA GLY A 171 -11.24 17.44 6.53
C GLY A 171 -10.43 16.17 6.31
N PHE A 172 -9.55 16.19 5.32
CA PHE A 172 -8.65 15.10 4.97
C PHE A 172 -7.24 15.65 4.88
N ILE A 173 -6.33 15.19 5.75
CA ILE A 173 -4.88 15.44 5.65
C ILE A 173 -4.24 14.16 5.13
N SER A 174 -3.20 14.24 4.32
CA SER A 174 -2.48 13.04 3.88
C SER A 174 -0.98 13.09 4.07
N TYR A 175 -0.39 11.91 4.25
CA TYR A 175 1.05 11.72 4.44
C TYR A 175 1.53 10.48 3.70
N ASN A 176 2.67 10.63 3.04
CA ASN A 176 3.43 9.54 2.45
C ASN A 176 4.58 9.12 3.40
N ASP A 177 5.13 7.91 3.26
CA ASP A 177 6.23 7.41 4.09
C ASP A 177 7.48 8.31 3.90
N PRO A 178 7.98 9.00 4.95
CA PRO A 178 9.17 9.84 4.84
C PRO A 178 10.42 9.06 4.41
N GLU A 179 10.39 7.73 4.51
CA GLU A 179 11.50 6.84 4.21
C GLU A 179 11.55 6.39 2.74
N VAL A 180 10.62 6.82 1.88
CA VAL A 180 10.62 6.53 0.43
C VAL A 180 12.01 6.62 -0.22
N PRO A 181 12.81 7.69 -0.01
CA PRO A 181 14.11 7.84 -0.68
C PRO A 181 15.15 6.78 -0.33
N VAL A 182 14.99 6.07 0.80
CA VAL A 182 15.92 5.02 1.25
C VAL A 182 15.31 3.63 1.18
N ARG A 183 13.98 3.53 1.28
CA ARG A 183 13.20 2.27 1.23
C ARG A 183 13.09 1.73 -0.19
N GLN A 184 12.94 2.62 -1.18
CA GLN A 184 12.88 2.28 -2.61
C GLN A 184 14.19 2.63 -3.31
N ASN A 185 14.34 2.28 -4.59
CA ASN A 185 15.51 2.70 -5.36
C ASN A 185 15.65 4.24 -5.26
N PRO A 186 16.76 4.77 -4.69
CA PRO A 186 16.92 6.21 -4.47
C PRO A 186 16.77 7.07 -5.74
N GLY A 187 17.02 6.49 -6.92
CA GLY A 187 16.81 7.15 -8.20
C GLY A 187 15.35 7.51 -8.49
N PHE A 188 14.37 6.77 -7.95
CA PHE A 188 12.94 6.98 -8.22
C PHE A 188 12.44 8.31 -7.67
N SER A 189 12.87 8.68 -6.45
CA SER A 189 12.43 9.91 -5.79
C SER A 189 13.40 11.09 -5.97
N LYS A 190 14.29 11.05 -6.97
CA LYS A 190 15.25 12.16 -7.19
C LYS A 190 14.51 13.48 -7.45
N GLY A 191 14.93 14.56 -6.76
CA GLY A 191 14.29 15.88 -6.86
C GLY A 191 13.04 16.04 -5.97
N LEU A 192 12.73 15.04 -5.14
CA LEU A 192 11.69 15.07 -4.12
C LEU A 192 12.31 15.02 -2.72
N LYS A 193 11.72 15.78 -1.80
CA LYS A 193 12.05 15.76 -0.38
C LYS A 193 10.81 15.41 0.42
N PHE A 194 11.00 14.63 1.48
CA PHE A 194 9.93 14.19 2.36
C PHE A 194 10.18 14.70 3.78
N SER A 195 9.23 15.43 4.36
CA SER A 195 9.32 15.82 5.78
C SER A 195 8.82 14.72 6.70
N LYS A 196 9.24 14.78 7.97
CA LYS A 196 8.59 14.00 9.03
C LYS A 196 7.13 14.41 9.15
N ILE A 197 6.27 13.51 9.59
CA ILE A 197 4.83 13.76 9.74
C ILE A 197 4.59 14.82 10.82
N GLU A 198 5.31 14.72 11.93
CA GLU A 198 5.15 15.56 13.10
C GLU A 198 5.59 17.02 12.88
N SER A 199 6.25 17.34 11.76
CA SER A 199 6.75 18.69 11.50
C SER A 199 5.65 19.70 11.24
N ASN A 200 4.48 19.27 10.76
CA ASN A 200 3.35 20.15 10.46
C ASN A 200 1.99 19.60 10.89
N LEU A 201 1.89 18.33 11.33
CA LEU A 201 0.61 17.70 11.62
C LEU A 201 -0.22 18.45 12.68
N LYS A 202 0.39 18.85 13.80
CA LYS A 202 -0.31 19.56 14.88
C LYS A 202 -0.91 20.88 14.41
N ASP A 203 -0.15 21.64 13.62
CA ASP A 203 -0.60 22.94 13.11
C ASP A 203 -1.75 22.77 12.11
N LEU A 204 -1.67 21.76 11.23
CA LEU A 204 -2.76 21.44 10.30
C LEU A 204 -4.03 20.96 11.02
N ILE A 205 -3.90 20.14 12.07
CA ILE A 205 -5.06 19.72 12.87
C ILE A 205 -5.71 20.94 13.54
N LYS A 206 -4.88 21.82 14.12
CA LYS A 206 -5.35 23.05 14.75
C LYS A 206 -6.10 23.94 13.75
N GLU A 207 -5.50 24.20 12.60
CA GLU A 207 -6.14 24.98 11.52
C GLU A 207 -7.49 24.37 11.14
N LEU A 208 -7.55 23.06 10.91
CA LEU A 208 -8.78 22.39 10.45
C LEU A 208 -9.87 22.35 11.53
N LYS A 209 -9.52 22.13 12.79
CA LYS A 209 -10.51 22.04 13.89
C LYS A 209 -10.93 23.42 14.42
N GLU A 210 -10.00 24.35 14.60
CA GLU A 210 -10.27 25.65 15.24
C GLU A 210 -10.66 26.74 14.25
N GLU A 211 -10.02 26.80 13.08
CA GLU A 211 -10.26 27.88 12.11
C GLU A 211 -11.26 27.46 11.03
N GLN A 212 -11.15 26.23 10.54
CA GLN A 212 -12.05 25.69 9.53
C GLN A 212 -13.26 24.98 10.12
N GLU A 213 -13.33 24.79 11.44
CA GLU A 213 -14.47 24.18 12.14
C GLU A 213 -14.88 22.81 11.54
N VAL A 214 -13.90 21.99 11.12
CA VAL A 214 -14.13 20.64 10.63
C VAL A 214 -14.67 19.75 11.75
N GLU A 215 -15.78 19.07 11.50
CA GLU A 215 -16.39 18.16 12.47
C GLU A 215 -15.62 16.85 12.54
N VAL A 216 -15.38 16.20 11.39
CA VAL A 216 -14.67 14.92 11.31
C VAL A 216 -13.37 15.10 10.54
N LEU A 217 -12.26 14.72 11.15
CA LEU A 217 -10.93 14.83 10.56
C LEU A 217 -10.34 13.47 10.26
N PHE A 218 -9.99 13.25 9.00
CA PHE A 218 -9.34 12.06 8.49
C PHE A 218 -7.86 12.30 8.24
N LEU A 219 -7.04 11.32 8.60
CA LEU A 219 -5.66 11.21 8.16
C LEU A 219 -5.56 10.06 7.15
N VAL A 220 -5.35 10.37 5.88
CA VAL A 220 -5.14 9.38 4.82
C VAL A 220 -3.64 9.13 4.70
N SER A 221 -3.15 7.98 5.18
CA SER A 221 -1.70 7.75 5.29
C SER A 221 -1.23 6.56 4.52
N HIS A 222 -0.11 6.73 3.83
CA HIS A 222 0.61 5.68 3.14
C HIS A 222 1.96 5.39 3.84
N ILE A 223 1.88 4.99 5.10
CA ILE A 223 3.05 4.81 6.00
C ILE A 223 3.12 3.41 6.63
N GLY A 224 2.15 2.54 6.33
CA GLY A 224 2.04 1.19 6.86
C GLY A 224 1.42 1.10 8.25
N ILE A 225 0.64 0.05 8.47
CA ILE A 225 -0.22 -0.18 9.65
C ILE A 225 0.52 -0.04 10.98
N SER A 226 1.77 -0.49 11.06
CA SER A 226 2.53 -0.48 12.32
C SER A 226 2.79 0.95 12.79
N LYS A 227 3.19 1.83 11.86
CA LYS A 227 3.41 3.25 12.14
C LYS A 227 2.09 4.00 12.32
N GLN A 228 1.04 3.59 11.62
CA GLN A 228 -0.31 4.15 11.79
C GLN A 228 -0.88 3.90 13.18
N LEU A 229 -0.74 2.69 13.72
CA LEU A 229 -1.18 2.37 15.09
C LEU A 229 -0.38 3.14 16.12
N LEU A 230 0.95 3.26 15.94
CA LEU A 230 1.77 4.11 16.79
C LEU A 230 1.32 5.58 16.75
N LEU A 231 0.99 6.08 15.56
CA LEU A 231 0.48 7.43 15.37
C LEU A 231 -0.91 7.60 16.00
N ALA A 232 -1.78 6.58 15.90
CA ALA A 232 -3.12 6.56 16.50
C ALA A 232 -3.11 6.74 18.03
N ASP A 233 -2.02 6.33 18.67
CA ASP A 233 -1.77 6.47 20.11
C ASP A 233 -1.02 7.75 20.49
N ASN A 234 -0.54 8.52 19.51
CA ASN A 234 0.31 9.68 19.73
C ASN A 234 -0.53 10.95 20.00
N PRO A 235 -0.28 11.71 21.08
CA PRO A 235 -0.99 12.98 21.34
C PRO A 235 -0.83 14.04 20.24
N ALA A 236 0.13 13.88 19.33
CA ALA A 236 0.27 14.77 18.17
C ALA A 236 -0.92 14.74 17.21
N ILE A 237 -1.78 13.70 17.28
CA ILE A 237 -2.96 13.59 16.42
C ILE A 237 -4.28 13.90 17.14
N GLU A 238 -4.23 14.45 18.35
CA GLU A 238 -5.45 14.78 19.09
C GLU A 238 -6.38 15.68 18.26
N GLY A 239 -7.60 15.21 17.99
CA GLY A 239 -8.55 15.82 17.06
C GLY A 239 -8.76 15.03 15.76
N VAL A 240 -7.88 14.10 15.41
CA VAL A 240 -8.11 13.15 14.29
C VAL A 240 -9.09 12.06 14.73
N ASP A 241 -10.10 11.79 13.94
CA ASP A 241 -11.15 10.80 14.23
C ASP A 241 -10.80 9.42 13.66
N PHE A 242 -10.28 9.39 12.43
CA PHE A 242 -9.93 8.17 11.70
C PHE A 242 -8.62 8.33 10.93
N ILE A 243 -7.82 7.26 10.94
CA ILE A 243 -6.69 7.03 10.05
C ILE A 243 -7.15 6.06 8.96
N LEU A 244 -7.19 6.53 7.72
CA LEU A 244 -7.41 5.71 6.53
C LEU A 244 -6.03 5.25 6.04
N GLY A 245 -5.64 4.08 6.53
CA GLY A 245 -4.33 3.46 6.35
C GLY A 245 -4.19 2.67 5.05
N ASN A 246 -2.95 2.59 4.55
CA ASN A 246 -2.50 1.96 3.30
C ASN A 246 -1.04 1.45 3.45
N ASP A 247 -0.39 0.92 2.39
CA ASP A 247 1.01 0.40 2.25
C ASP A 247 1.23 -1.07 2.67
N THR A 248 0.56 -1.52 3.73
CA THR A 248 0.85 -2.85 4.32
C THR A 248 -0.05 -3.97 3.84
N HIS A 249 -1.08 -3.64 3.07
CA HIS A 249 -2.08 -4.52 2.48
C HIS A 249 -2.93 -5.28 3.52
N GLU A 250 -3.09 -4.74 4.74
CA GLU A 250 -3.87 -5.38 5.79
C GLU A 250 -5.38 -5.25 5.53
N ARG A 251 -6.14 -6.32 5.80
CA ARG A 251 -7.58 -6.42 5.50
C ARG A 251 -8.40 -6.17 6.75
N ILE A 252 -8.35 -4.93 7.24
CA ILE A 252 -9.00 -4.56 8.50
C ILE A 252 -10.52 -4.61 8.33
N ARG A 253 -11.18 -5.59 8.98
CA ARG A 253 -12.65 -5.75 8.94
C ARG A 253 -13.39 -5.04 10.07
N LYS A 254 -12.65 -4.69 11.12
CA LYS A 254 -13.14 -3.91 12.26
C LYS A 254 -12.09 -2.84 12.55
N PRO A 255 -12.47 -1.55 12.60
CA PRO A 255 -11.50 -0.49 12.87
C PRO A 255 -10.73 -0.77 14.17
N ILE A 256 -9.41 -0.70 14.10
CA ILE A 256 -8.55 -0.89 15.27
C ILE A 256 -8.58 0.41 16.08
N GLN A 257 -8.90 0.32 17.36
CA GLN A 257 -9.00 1.48 18.24
C GLN A 257 -7.63 1.85 18.80
N GLY A 258 -7.09 3.00 18.39
CA GLY A 258 -5.98 3.68 19.09
C GLY A 258 -6.49 4.62 20.19
N LYS A 259 -5.60 5.33 20.86
CA LYS A 259 -5.95 6.26 21.95
C LYS A 259 -6.70 7.49 21.45
N TYR A 260 -6.32 8.02 20.30
CA TYR A 260 -6.89 9.26 19.74
C TYR A 260 -7.74 8.99 18.50
N ALA A 261 -7.30 8.09 17.60
CA ALA A 261 -7.99 7.79 16.35
C ALA A 261 -8.20 6.28 16.14
N LYS A 262 -9.14 5.94 15.26
CA LYS A 262 -9.33 4.55 14.77
C LYS A 262 -8.57 4.34 13.48
N VAL A 263 -8.05 3.14 13.24
CA VAL A 263 -7.30 2.80 12.03
C VAL A 263 -8.06 1.76 11.20
N VAL A 264 -8.15 1.99 9.90
CA VAL A 264 -8.68 1.04 8.90
C VAL A 264 -7.73 0.94 7.72
N GLU A 265 -7.73 -0.20 7.03
CA GLU A 265 -6.96 -0.44 5.82
C GLU A 265 -7.72 -1.45 4.95
N PRO A 266 -7.89 -1.19 3.64
CA PRO A 266 -8.78 -1.98 2.80
C PRO A 266 -8.13 -3.25 2.23
N GLY A 267 -6.85 -3.50 2.48
CA GLY A 267 -6.09 -4.51 1.74
C GLY A 267 -5.49 -3.91 0.46
N ALA A 268 -5.44 -4.69 -0.62
CA ALA A 268 -4.76 -4.31 -1.86
C ALA A 268 -5.41 -4.91 -3.11
N PHE A 269 -4.83 -4.59 -4.27
CA PHE A 269 -5.13 -5.09 -5.62
C PHE A 269 -6.54 -4.75 -6.13
N GLY A 270 -7.24 -3.87 -5.41
CA GLY A 270 -8.65 -3.61 -5.66
C GLY A 270 -9.58 -4.76 -5.25
N SER A 271 -9.09 -5.77 -4.54
CA SER A 271 -9.87 -6.92 -4.07
C SER A 271 -10.98 -6.54 -3.10
N PHE A 272 -10.85 -5.39 -2.42
CA PHE A 272 -11.81 -4.90 -1.46
C PHE A 272 -12.00 -3.38 -1.56
N VAL A 273 -13.16 -2.92 -1.09
CA VAL A 273 -13.45 -1.51 -0.84
C VAL A 273 -13.82 -1.37 0.64
N GLY A 274 -13.05 -0.58 1.38
CA GLY A 274 -13.42 -0.19 2.75
C GLY A 274 -14.59 0.78 2.70
N ARG A 275 -15.64 0.53 3.48
CA ARG A 275 -16.81 1.41 3.61
C ARG A 275 -16.99 1.83 5.05
N LEU A 276 -16.81 3.12 5.32
CA LEU A 276 -17.10 3.76 6.59
C LEU A 276 -18.35 4.64 6.45
N ASP A 277 -19.45 4.21 7.05
CA ASP A 277 -20.70 4.96 7.09
C ASP A 277 -20.76 5.78 8.36
N LEU A 278 -20.64 7.11 8.26
CA LEU A 278 -20.82 8.05 9.36
C LEU A 278 -22.29 8.37 9.55
N LYS A 279 -22.78 8.23 10.78
CA LYS A 279 -24.12 8.66 11.20
C LYS A 279 -24.08 10.14 11.55
N VAL A 280 -24.94 10.92 10.91
CA VAL A 280 -24.94 12.38 10.98
C VAL A 280 -26.28 12.90 11.48
N LYS A 281 -26.24 13.80 12.45
CA LYS A 281 -27.41 14.54 12.91
C LYS A 281 -27.05 15.98 13.24
N ASN A 282 -27.74 16.94 12.63
CA ASN A 282 -27.47 18.38 12.79
C ASN A 282 -26.01 18.77 12.50
N GLY A 283 -25.42 18.18 11.45
CA GLY A 283 -24.02 18.44 11.06
C GLY A 283 -22.96 17.89 12.03
N LYS A 284 -23.36 17.02 12.97
CA LYS A 284 -22.47 16.36 13.93
C LYS A 284 -22.47 14.86 13.72
N MET A 285 -21.31 14.22 13.91
CA MET A 285 -21.19 12.76 13.86
C MET A 285 -21.76 12.17 15.16
N THR A 286 -22.74 11.26 15.05
CA THR A 286 -23.36 10.57 16.19
C THR A 286 -22.85 9.13 16.35
N GLY A 287 -22.22 8.58 15.32
CA GLY A 287 -21.67 7.23 15.32
C GLY A 287 -21.14 6.84 13.94
N TYR A 288 -20.72 5.59 13.80
CA TYR A 288 -20.26 5.03 12.52
C TYR A 288 -20.55 3.53 12.45
N ASP A 289 -20.57 3.01 11.23
CA ASP A 289 -20.48 1.58 10.91
C ASP A 289 -19.35 1.37 9.89
N TYR A 290 -18.68 0.22 9.94
CA TYR A 290 -17.61 -0.10 8.99
C TYR A 290 -17.78 -1.51 8.42
N GLU A 291 -17.56 -1.65 7.12
CA GLU A 291 -17.52 -2.92 6.41
C GLU A 291 -16.34 -2.92 5.43
N LEU A 292 -15.65 -4.06 5.32
CA LEU A 292 -14.71 -4.30 4.23
C LEU A 292 -15.41 -5.16 3.17
N ILE A 293 -15.75 -4.54 2.04
CA ILE A 293 -16.57 -5.17 1.01
C ILE A 293 -15.66 -5.85 -0.01
N GLU A 294 -15.76 -7.17 -0.16
CA GLU A 294 -15.11 -7.89 -1.26
C GLU A 294 -15.67 -7.44 -2.61
N VAL A 295 -14.78 -7.09 -3.53
CA VAL A 295 -15.11 -6.79 -4.93
C VAL A 295 -15.24 -8.10 -5.68
N ASN A 296 -16.36 -8.78 -5.47
CA ASN A 296 -16.65 -10.06 -6.11
C ASN A 296 -17.24 -9.85 -7.52
N PRO A 297 -16.56 -10.28 -8.61
CA PRO A 297 -17.03 -10.07 -9.97
C PRO A 297 -18.40 -10.69 -10.29
N LYS A 298 -18.82 -11.71 -9.54
CA LYS A 298 -20.15 -12.33 -9.68
C LYS A 298 -21.26 -11.48 -9.06
N LYS A 299 -20.95 -10.65 -8.05
CA LYS A 299 -21.91 -9.77 -7.35
C LYS A 299 -21.96 -8.38 -7.98
N PHE A 300 -20.84 -7.90 -8.50
CA PHE A 300 -20.70 -6.60 -9.14
C PHE A 300 -20.28 -6.83 -10.59
N PRO A 301 -21.17 -6.76 -11.59
CA PRO A 301 -20.78 -6.90 -12.98
C PRO A 301 -19.84 -5.76 -13.41
N ALA A 302 -19.00 -5.99 -14.43
CA ALA A 302 -18.10 -4.97 -14.95
C ALA A 302 -18.87 -3.76 -15.49
N HIS A 303 -18.49 -2.56 -15.08
CA HIS A 303 -19.01 -1.32 -15.65
C HIS A 303 -18.53 -1.15 -17.11
N PRO A 304 -19.42 -0.99 -18.09
CA PRO A 304 -19.07 -1.09 -19.51
C PRO A 304 -18.06 -0.04 -19.98
N GLU A 305 -18.20 1.22 -19.53
CA GLU A 305 -17.28 2.30 -19.89
C GLU A 305 -15.86 2.05 -19.34
N VAL A 306 -15.76 1.60 -18.09
CA VAL A 306 -14.46 1.38 -17.45
C VAL A 306 -13.81 0.13 -18.04
N GLN A 307 -14.58 -0.92 -18.33
CA GLN A 307 -14.06 -2.11 -18.99
C GLN A 307 -13.50 -1.77 -20.37
N GLN A 308 -14.20 -0.94 -21.16
CA GLN A 308 -13.69 -0.50 -22.45
C GLN A 308 -12.34 0.22 -22.31
N LEU A 309 -12.20 1.14 -21.35
CA LEU A 309 -10.94 1.83 -21.10
C LEU A 309 -9.83 0.89 -20.63
N VAL A 310 -10.16 -0.13 -19.83
CA VAL A 310 -9.21 -1.18 -19.44
C VAL A 310 -8.73 -1.96 -20.66
N ASP A 311 -9.65 -2.37 -21.54
CA ASP A 311 -9.31 -3.12 -22.74
C ASP A 311 -8.42 -2.30 -23.69
N GLU A 312 -8.74 -1.01 -23.87
CA GLU A 312 -7.96 -0.05 -24.65
C GLU A 312 -6.55 0.16 -24.06
N ALA A 313 -6.44 0.29 -22.73
CA ALA A 313 -5.16 0.45 -22.04
C ALA A 313 -4.24 -0.77 -22.19
N LYS A 314 -4.82 -1.99 -22.22
CA LYS A 314 -4.06 -3.25 -22.32
C LYS A 314 -3.71 -3.64 -23.75
N ALA A 315 -4.54 -3.28 -24.72
CA ALA A 315 -4.41 -3.73 -26.11
C ALA A 315 -3.00 -3.55 -26.72
N PRO A 316 -2.27 -2.44 -26.51
CA PRO A 316 -0.92 -2.25 -27.07
C PRO A 316 0.12 -3.25 -26.55
N TYR A 317 -0.08 -3.79 -25.35
CA TYR A 317 0.90 -4.60 -24.63
C TYR A 317 0.54 -6.09 -24.57
N SER A 318 -0.73 -6.43 -24.86
CA SER A 318 -1.29 -7.78 -24.71
C SER A 318 -0.44 -8.88 -25.34
N LYS A 319 0.09 -8.66 -26.56
CA LYS A 319 0.87 -9.69 -27.26
C LYS A 319 2.16 -10.07 -26.50
N GLU A 320 2.86 -9.08 -25.95
CA GLU A 320 4.09 -9.34 -25.18
C GLU A 320 3.75 -9.92 -23.82
N LEU A 321 2.79 -9.31 -23.11
CA LEU A 321 2.46 -9.70 -21.74
C LEU A 321 1.82 -11.09 -21.64
N GLN A 322 1.09 -11.54 -22.66
CA GLN A 322 0.49 -12.88 -22.69
C GLN A 322 1.45 -13.99 -23.15
N ARG A 323 2.71 -13.67 -23.43
CA ARG A 323 3.71 -14.71 -23.77
C ARG A 323 3.88 -15.66 -22.59
N VAL A 324 3.66 -16.95 -22.84
CA VAL A 324 3.89 -18.02 -21.86
C VAL A 324 5.40 -18.24 -21.70
N LEU A 325 5.86 -18.21 -20.45
CA LEU A 325 7.26 -18.40 -20.06
C LEU A 325 7.53 -19.81 -19.52
N GLY A 326 6.50 -20.45 -18.99
CA GLY A 326 6.56 -21.81 -18.41
C GLY A 326 5.23 -22.16 -17.74
N TYR A 327 5.24 -23.23 -16.94
CA TYR A 327 4.06 -23.71 -16.21
C TYR A 327 4.37 -23.91 -14.72
N THR A 328 3.36 -23.77 -13.87
CA THR A 328 3.42 -24.20 -12.46
C THR A 328 2.43 -25.32 -12.17
N THR A 329 2.82 -26.30 -11.38
CA THR A 329 1.95 -27.38 -10.85
C THR A 329 1.50 -27.17 -9.42
N ASN A 330 2.07 -26.18 -8.72
CA ASN A 330 1.64 -25.74 -7.39
C ASN A 330 1.17 -24.28 -7.42
N PRO A 331 0.31 -23.86 -6.48
CA PRO A 331 -0.02 -22.45 -6.30
C PRO A 331 1.24 -21.60 -6.02
N ILE A 332 1.39 -20.52 -6.77
CA ILE A 332 2.40 -19.49 -6.55
C ILE A 332 1.70 -18.32 -5.89
N HIS A 333 2.04 -17.97 -4.64
CA HIS A 333 1.45 -16.84 -3.93
C HIS A 333 2.45 -16.15 -3.00
N ARG A 334 2.12 -14.93 -2.58
CA ARG A 334 2.94 -14.09 -1.69
C ARG A 334 2.06 -13.38 -0.65
N TYR A 335 1.87 -14.01 0.51
CA TYR A 335 1.02 -13.50 1.61
C TYR A 335 1.61 -13.72 3.00
N LEU A 336 2.81 -14.28 3.08
CA LEU A 336 3.48 -14.65 4.32
C LEU A 336 4.65 -13.70 4.58
N VAL A 337 4.76 -13.25 5.82
CA VAL A 337 5.80 -12.32 6.25
C VAL A 337 7.19 -12.96 6.15
N VAL A 338 7.31 -14.27 6.33
CA VAL A 338 8.60 -14.97 6.49
C VAL A 338 9.09 -15.67 5.22
N GLU A 339 8.29 -16.55 4.61
CA GLU A 339 8.67 -17.35 3.44
C GLU A 339 7.48 -17.49 2.49
N ASN A 340 7.70 -17.42 1.18
CA ASN A 340 6.62 -17.58 0.18
C ASN A 340 7.08 -18.44 -1.00
N PRO A 341 6.20 -19.29 -1.56
CA PRO A 341 6.54 -20.08 -2.75
C PRO A 341 6.89 -19.19 -3.95
N MET A 342 6.22 -18.05 -4.12
CA MET A 342 6.55 -17.07 -5.16
C MET A 342 8.00 -16.58 -5.07
N ASP A 343 8.41 -16.21 -3.86
CA ASP A 343 9.75 -15.67 -3.62
C ASP A 343 10.84 -16.74 -3.69
N ASN A 344 10.52 -17.98 -3.29
CA ASN A 344 11.40 -19.12 -3.43
C ASN A 344 11.72 -19.38 -4.91
N MET A 345 10.70 -19.44 -5.77
CA MET A 345 10.89 -19.60 -7.22
C MET A 345 11.76 -18.48 -7.81
N ILE A 346 11.47 -17.23 -7.46
CA ILE A 346 12.20 -16.07 -7.96
C ILE A 346 13.68 -16.19 -7.56
N THR A 347 13.96 -16.39 -6.27
CA THR A 347 15.33 -16.43 -5.78
C THR A 347 16.08 -17.67 -6.27
N ASP A 348 15.40 -18.80 -6.53
CA ASP A 348 15.98 -19.97 -7.17
C ASP A 348 16.42 -19.67 -8.61
N ALA A 349 15.61 -18.92 -9.37
CA ALA A 349 15.99 -18.46 -10.71
C ALA A 349 17.18 -17.49 -10.68
N LEU A 350 17.19 -16.54 -9.73
CA LEU A 350 18.33 -15.62 -9.55
C LEU A 350 19.62 -16.38 -9.19
N LEU A 351 19.53 -17.38 -8.30
CA LEU A 351 20.67 -18.21 -7.92
C LEU A 351 21.17 -19.05 -9.11
N TRP A 352 20.25 -19.71 -9.82
CA TRP A 352 20.55 -20.51 -11.00
C TRP A 352 21.29 -19.71 -12.08
N LYS A 353 20.82 -18.49 -12.37
CA LYS A 353 21.43 -17.63 -13.39
C LYS A 353 22.80 -17.09 -12.97
N SER A 354 22.94 -16.71 -11.70
CA SER A 354 24.13 -16.04 -11.19
C SER A 354 25.30 -16.97 -10.85
N GLY A 355 25.02 -18.22 -10.46
CA GLY A 355 26.05 -19.15 -9.95
C GLY A 355 26.76 -18.64 -8.69
N ALA A 356 26.11 -17.75 -7.93
CA ALA A 356 26.58 -17.26 -6.64
C ALA A 356 26.42 -18.32 -5.53
N ASP A 357 26.96 -18.07 -4.34
CA ASP A 357 26.73 -18.96 -3.19
C ASP A 357 25.30 -18.82 -2.65
N PHE A 358 24.70 -17.62 -2.76
CA PHE A 358 23.29 -17.41 -2.48
C PHE A 358 22.76 -16.20 -3.26
N ALA A 359 21.44 -16.17 -3.47
CA ALA A 359 20.76 -15.05 -4.12
C ALA A 359 19.67 -14.50 -3.22
N THR A 360 19.35 -13.21 -3.37
CA THR A 360 18.35 -12.53 -2.54
C THR A 360 17.35 -11.72 -3.36
N SER A 361 16.16 -11.51 -2.81
CA SER A 361 15.18 -10.54 -3.30
C SER A 361 14.53 -9.83 -2.10
N ASN A 362 13.99 -8.63 -2.31
CA ASN A 362 13.25 -7.93 -1.25
C ASN A 362 11.94 -8.68 -0.91
N GLY A 363 11.53 -8.61 0.36
CA GLY A 363 10.22 -9.11 0.79
C GLY A 363 9.10 -8.16 0.37
N PHE A 364 8.72 -8.18 -0.91
CA PHE A 364 7.61 -7.38 -1.42
C PHE A 364 6.24 -7.87 -0.91
N ARG A 365 5.19 -7.06 -1.11
CA ARG A 365 3.79 -7.38 -0.75
C ARG A 365 2.85 -7.49 -1.95
N PHE A 366 3.30 -7.12 -3.16
CA PHE A 366 2.52 -7.24 -4.40
C PHE A 366 2.72 -8.61 -5.05
N GLY A 367 1.79 -9.04 -5.92
CA GLY A 367 1.89 -10.31 -6.65
C GLY A 367 0.74 -11.23 -6.28
N VAL A 368 -0.31 -11.20 -7.10
CA VAL A 368 -1.50 -12.04 -6.91
C VAL A 368 -1.21 -13.52 -7.17
N PRO A 369 -1.99 -14.45 -6.59
CA PRO A 369 -1.78 -15.87 -6.79
C PRO A 369 -1.89 -16.34 -8.24
N ILE A 370 -1.02 -17.28 -8.63
CA ILE A 370 -1.10 -18.08 -9.86
C ILE A 370 -1.43 -19.50 -9.44
N VAL A 371 -2.65 -19.95 -9.74
CA VAL A 371 -3.20 -21.21 -9.22
C VAL A 371 -3.42 -22.21 -10.36
N PRO A 372 -2.87 -23.43 -10.26
CA PRO A 372 -3.15 -24.53 -11.19
C PRO A 372 -4.64 -24.75 -11.42
N ASP A 373 -5.03 -24.98 -12.69
CA ASP A 373 -6.39 -25.42 -13.00
C ASP A 373 -6.57 -26.88 -12.56
N PRO A 374 -7.54 -27.22 -11.69
CA PRO A 374 -7.76 -28.59 -11.24
C PRO A 374 -7.96 -29.62 -12.36
N SER A 375 -8.45 -29.19 -13.53
CA SER A 375 -8.67 -30.07 -14.69
C SER A 375 -7.39 -30.40 -15.45
N THR A 376 -6.38 -29.53 -15.41
CA THR A 376 -5.11 -29.73 -16.11
C THR A 376 -3.94 -30.04 -15.18
N GLY A 377 -4.10 -29.77 -13.88
CA GLY A 377 -3.03 -29.91 -12.88
C GLY A 377 -1.94 -28.83 -12.97
N ARG A 378 -2.10 -27.83 -13.84
CA ARG A 378 -1.09 -26.78 -14.03
C ARG A 378 -1.69 -25.43 -14.44
N LYS A 379 -0.88 -24.38 -14.39
CA LYS A 379 -1.21 -23.03 -14.89
C LYS A 379 -0.01 -22.45 -15.62
N GLU A 380 -0.28 -21.72 -16.71
CA GLU A 380 0.74 -20.94 -17.43
C GLU A 380 1.27 -19.82 -16.55
N ILE A 381 2.58 -19.60 -16.58
CA ILE A 381 3.23 -18.41 -16.07
C ILE A 381 3.52 -17.52 -17.27
N THR A 382 2.93 -16.33 -17.31
CA THR A 382 3.08 -15.38 -18.42
C THR A 382 4.07 -14.26 -18.10
N LYS A 383 4.44 -13.47 -19.10
CA LYS A 383 5.23 -12.24 -18.91
C LYS A 383 4.47 -11.21 -18.06
N GLU A 384 3.14 -11.15 -18.14
CA GLU A 384 2.29 -10.36 -17.24
C GLU A 384 2.47 -10.78 -15.78
N ASP A 385 2.49 -12.09 -15.52
CA ASP A 385 2.71 -12.64 -14.17
C ASP A 385 4.12 -12.31 -13.67
N LEU A 386 5.13 -12.36 -14.52
CA LEU A 386 6.49 -11.95 -14.16
C LEU A 386 6.54 -10.48 -13.73
N TRP A 387 5.89 -9.58 -14.46
CA TRP A 387 5.78 -8.17 -14.06
C TRP A 387 5.02 -7.99 -12.73
N ARG A 388 3.98 -8.80 -12.47
CA ARG A 388 3.25 -8.76 -11.19
C ARG A 388 4.10 -9.25 -10.01
N MET A 389 4.91 -10.27 -10.23
CA MET A 389 5.79 -10.85 -9.22
C MET A 389 7.01 -9.95 -8.93
N LEU A 390 7.58 -9.34 -9.98
CA LEU A 390 8.79 -8.51 -9.96
C LEU A 390 8.59 -7.25 -10.82
N PRO A 391 7.83 -6.25 -10.36
CA PRO A 391 7.51 -5.05 -11.13
C PRO A 391 8.68 -4.05 -11.27
N VAL A 392 9.82 -4.35 -10.64
CA VAL A 392 11.06 -3.60 -10.72
C VAL A 392 12.10 -4.49 -11.38
N ASP A 393 12.29 -4.30 -12.69
CA ASP A 393 13.25 -5.08 -13.48
C ASP A 393 14.61 -4.38 -13.55
N GLU A 394 15.41 -4.59 -12.51
CA GLU A 394 16.76 -4.04 -12.41
C GLU A 394 17.79 -5.02 -12.96
N HIS A 395 18.95 -4.50 -13.37
CA HIS A 395 20.12 -5.34 -13.63
C HIS A 395 20.52 -6.10 -12.36
N MET A 396 20.95 -7.36 -12.54
CA MET A 396 21.49 -8.13 -11.43
C MET A 396 22.86 -7.59 -11.00
N LYS A 397 23.15 -7.71 -9.72
CA LYS A 397 24.44 -7.35 -9.13
C LYS A 397 24.98 -8.52 -8.34
N ILE A 398 26.26 -8.85 -8.53
CA ILE A 398 26.95 -9.93 -7.83
C ILE A 398 28.16 -9.35 -7.11
N GLY A 399 28.39 -9.74 -5.86
CA GLY A 399 29.56 -9.30 -5.12
C GLY A 399 29.91 -10.23 -3.96
N GLU A 400 30.97 -9.88 -3.25
CA GLU A 400 31.53 -10.68 -2.17
C GLU A 400 31.24 -10.05 -0.80
N VAL A 401 30.80 -10.89 0.14
CA VAL A 401 30.56 -10.52 1.54
C VAL A 401 31.07 -11.58 2.50
N THR A 402 31.51 -11.15 3.68
CA THR A 402 31.92 -12.08 4.74
C THR A 402 30.70 -12.66 5.46
N GLY A 403 30.87 -13.81 6.12
CA GLY A 403 29.80 -14.37 6.94
C GLY A 403 29.37 -13.43 8.07
N GLN A 404 30.28 -12.65 8.64
CA GLN A 404 29.92 -11.61 9.61
C GLN A 404 28.98 -10.57 9.02
N GLN A 405 29.25 -10.07 7.80
CA GLN A 405 28.36 -9.13 7.12
C GLN A 405 26.97 -9.74 6.88
N VAL A 406 26.90 -11.02 6.50
CA VAL A 406 25.63 -11.73 6.31
C VAL A 406 24.84 -11.82 7.61
N LYS A 407 25.49 -12.18 8.74
CA LYS A 407 24.83 -12.25 10.05
C LYS A 407 24.27 -10.88 10.47
N ASP A 408 25.10 -9.84 10.40
CA ASP A 408 24.71 -8.49 10.84
C ASP A 408 23.59 -7.90 9.97
N TRP A 409 23.66 -8.17 8.66
CA TRP A 409 22.61 -7.78 7.73
C TRP A 409 21.30 -8.51 8.04
N LEU A 410 21.30 -9.82 8.25
CA LEU A 410 20.08 -10.58 8.57
C LEU A 410 19.47 -10.17 9.91
N GLU A 411 20.28 -9.91 10.95
CA GLU A 411 19.79 -9.34 12.21
C GLU A 411 19.04 -8.03 11.97
N LYS A 412 19.61 -7.15 11.13
CA LYS A 412 18.99 -5.87 10.78
C LYS A 412 17.71 -6.06 9.98
N GLU A 413 17.70 -6.94 8.99
CA GLU A 413 16.51 -7.23 8.18
C GLU A 413 15.38 -7.81 9.04
N ILE A 414 15.67 -8.70 9.97
CA ILE A 414 14.68 -9.19 10.94
C ILE A 414 14.20 -8.03 11.83
N ASN A 415 15.08 -7.12 12.26
CA ASN A 415 14.69 -5.93 13.02
C ASN A 415 13.74 -5.00 12.24
N ASN A 416 14.04 -4.73 10.97
CA ASN A 416 13.18 -3.91 10.11
C ASN A 416 11.73 -4.44 10.04
N VAL A 417 11.54 -5.76 10.16
CA VAL A 417 10.24 -6.43 10.03
C VAL A 417 9.55 -6.58 11.40
N PHE A 418 10.29 -6.94 12.44
CA PHE A 418 9.74 -7.35 13.73
C PHE A 418 10.23 -6.50 14.92
N ALA A 419 10.70 -5.26 14.69
CA ALA A 419 11.08 -4.38 15.80
C ALA A 419 9.93 -4.25 16.81
N LYS A 420 10.30 -4.27 18.11
CA LYS A 420 9.35 -4.10 19.23
C LYS A 420 8.72 -2.72 19.19
N ASN A 421 9.51 -1.70 18.87
CA ASN A 421 9.04 -0.35 18.61
C ASN A 421 8.59 -0.24 17.13
N PRO A 422 7.30 0.04 16.85
CA PRO A 422 6.82 0.16 15.49
C PRO A 422 7.51 1.25 14.65
N ALA A 423 8.06 2.29 15.29
CA ALA A 423 8.80 3.35 14.59
C ALA A 423 10.11 2.85 13.95
N ASP A 424 10.69 1.78 14.49
CA ASP A 424 11.94 1.19 13.99
C ASP A 424 11.68 0.14 12.89
N ARG A 425 10.41 -0.10 12.55
CA ARG A 425 10.04 -0.98 11.43
C ARG A 425 10.20 -0.23 10.11
N PHE A 426 10.80 -0.93 9.14
CA PHE A 426 11.25 -0.37 7.89
C PHE A 426 10.98 -1.33 6.74
N GLY A 427 10.45 -0.81 5.64
CA GLY A 427 10.33 -1.58 4.40
C GLY A 427 9.22 -2.63 4.41
N GLY A 428 9.52 -3.75 3.76
CA GLY A 428 8.56 -4.80 3.43
C GLY A 428 8.46 -5.92 4.47
N TRP A 429 8.24 -7.11 3.95
CA TRP A 429 8.39 -8.37 4.67
C TRP A 429 9.86 -8.82 4.70
N LEU A 430 10.13 -9.96 5.35
CA LEU A 430 11.48 -10.50 5.48
C LEU A 430 12.15 -10.64 4.10
N VAL A 431 13.45 -10.35 4.04
CA VAL A 431 14.22 -10.57 2.82
C VAL A 431 14.15 -12.05 2.39
N ARG A 432 14.14 -12.28 1.07
CA ARG A 432 13.97 -13.59 0.45
C ARG A 432 15.29 -14.08 -0.06
N PHE A 433 15.51 -15.39 -0.05
CA PHE A 433 16.78 -15.95 -0.50
C PHE A 433 16.68 -17.38 -1.03
N SER A 434 17.68 -17.78 -1.80
CA SER A 434 17.98 -19.15 -2.21
C SER A 434 19.46 -19.43 -2.00
N GLY A 435 19.82 -20.68 -1.67
CA GLY A 435 21.19 -21.06 -1.28
C GLY A 435 21.56 -20.69 0.17
N LEU A 436 20.68 -19.97 0.87
CA LEU A 436 20.77 -19.62 2.28
C LEU A 436 19.57 -20.20 3.03
N THR A 437 19.74 -20.66 4.27
CA THR A 437 18.63 -20.95 5.19
C THR A 437 18.81 -20.17 6.49
N LEU A 438 17.70 -19.68 7.04
CA LEU A 438 17.65 -18.86 8.26
C LEU A 438 16.64 -19.45 9.24
N LYS A 439 17.09 -19.64 10.48
CA LYS A 439 16.23 -19.85 11.64
C LYS A 439 16.41 -18.70 12.62
N PHE A 440 15.33 -18.10 13.09
CA PHE A 440 15.36 -16.95 13.99
C PHE A 440 14.18 -16.95 14.97
N ASP A 441 14.30 -16.13 16.02
CA ASP A 441 13.24 -15.83 16.99
C ASP A 441 12.91 -14.34 16.91
N SER A 442 11.72 -14.02 16.41
CA SER A 442 11.30 -12.64 16.14
C SER A 442 11.04 -11.85 17.44
N SER A 443 10.79 -12.54 18.55
CA SER A 443 10.47 -11.96 19.86
C SER A 443 11.70 -11.42 20.60
N LYS A 444 12.91 -11.86 20.22
CA LYS A 444 14.17 -11.46 20.84
C LYS A 444 14.59 -10.03 20.52
N ASP A 445 15.50 -9.52 21.33
CA ASP A 445 16.11 -8.21 21.11
C ASP A 445 17.01 -8.21 19.88
N TYR A 446 17.15 -7.04 19.25
CA TYR A 446 17.97 -6.86 18.06
C TYR A 446 19.42 -7.27 18.34
N GLY A 447 19.99 -8.12 17.47
CA GLY A 447 21.34 -8.68 17.62
C GLY A 447 21.37 -10.13 18.13
N ASP A 448 20.28 -10.57 18.76
CA ASP A 448 20.11 -11.91 19.34
C ASP A 448 18.99 -12.73 18.65
N ARG A 449 18.47 -12.26 17.51
CA ARG A 449 17.32 -12.88 16.84
C ARG A 449 17.70 -14.09 16.03
N VAL A 450 18.86 -14.05 15.37
CA VAL A 450 19.36 -15.14 14.54
C VAL A 450 19.75 -16.33 15.42
N ILE A 451 19.16 -17.49 15.14
CA ILE A 451 19.49 -18.77 15.78
C ILE A 451 20.49 -19.55 14.92
N GLU A 452 20.22 -19.66 13.63
CA GLU A 452 21.05 -20.43 12.70
C GLU A 452 21.02 -19.80 11.31
N ILE A 453 22.18 -19.70 10.67
CA ILE A 453 22.32 -19.42 9.24
C ILE A 453 23.13 -20.54 8.63
N LYS A 454 22.67 -21.07 7.50
CA LYS A 454 23.46 -21.97 6.64
C LYS A 454 23.54 -21.40 5.24
N ILE A 455 24.68 -21.58 4.58
CA ILE A 455 24.87 -21.25 3.17
C ILE A 455 25.33 -22.53 2.48
N GLN A 456 24.64 -22.92 1.40
CA GLN A 456 24.88 -24.16 0.66
C GLN A 456 24.86 -25.41 1.57
N GLY A 457 23.98 -25.41 2.57
CA GLY A 457 23.81 -26.51 3.54
C GLY A 457 24.78 -26.50 4.72
N GLU A 458 25.86 -25.72 4.67
CA GLU A 458 26.87 -25.64 5.72
C GLU A 458 26.62 -24.48 6.68
N PRO A 459 26.90 -24.64 7.99
CA PRO A 459 26.84 -23.54 8.95
C PRO A 459 27.67 -22.32 8.51
N LEU A 460 27.14 -21.13 8.73
CA LEU A 460 27.80 -19.88 8.39
C LEU A 460 29.16 -19.74 9.11
N ASP A 461 30.26 -19.74 8.35
CA ASP A 461 31.57 -19.28 8.82
C ASP A 461 31.67 -17.76 8.69
N LEU A 462 31.85 -17.07 9.82
CA LEU A 462 31.91 -15.61 9.90
C LEU A 462 33.11 -14.99 9.18
N ASN A 463 34.21 -15.73 9.03
CA ASN A 463 35.44 -15.27 8.38
C ASN A 463 35.50 -15.63 6.90
N LYS A 464 34.68 -16.57 6.44
CA LYS A 464 34.59 -16.96 5.04
C LYS A 464 33.91 -15.87 4.21
N THR A 465 34.39 -15.68 2.98
CA THR A 465 33.76 -14.84 1.97
C THR A 465 32.80 -15.68 1.12
N TYR A 466 31.64 -15.12 0.82
CA TYR A 466 30.59 -15.69 0.00
C TYR A 466 30.23 -14.73 -1.15
N ARG A 467 29.91 -15.28 -2.31
CA ARG A 467 29.34 -14.56 -3.43
C ARG A 467 27.83 -14.46 -3.26
N MET A 468 27.31 -13.24 -3.28
CA MET A 468 25.88 -12.94 -3.18
C MET A 468 25.39 -12.31 -4.48
N ALA A 469 24.25 -12.80 -4.98
CA ALA A 469 23.52 -12.20 -6.09
C ALA A 469 22.28 -11.44 -5.60
N SER A 470 22.07 -10.23 -6.10
CA SER A 470 20.96 -9.37 -5.67
C SER A 470 20.59 -8.31 -6.71
N CYS A 471 19.64 -7.44 -6.36
CA CYS A 471 19.17 -6.35 -7.20
C CYS A 471 20.17 -5.17 -7.25
N ASN A 472 20.29 -4.50 -8.39
CA ASN A 472 20.96 -3.20 -8.49
C ASN A 472 19.96 -2.06 -8.23
N ARG A 473 20.10 -1.31 -7.11
CA ARG A 473 19.27 -0.12 -6.87
C ARG A 473 20.03 1.12 -7.31
N THR A 474 19.50 1.82 -8.30
CA THR A 474 20.12 3.03 -8.84
C THR A 474 20.28 4.10 -7.76
N GLY A 475 21.41 4.82 -7.76
CA GLY A 475 21.72 5.81 -6.73
C GLY A 475 22.32 5.25 -5.44
N GLU A 476 22.33 3.92 -5.24
CA GLU A 476 23.19 3.32 -4.21
C GLU A 476 24.66 3.26 -4.65
N PRO A 477 25.62 3.30 -3.70
CA PRO A 477 27.01 3.00 -4.00
C PRO A 477 27.17 1.63 -4.68
N ILE A 478 28.15 1.51 -5.58
CA ILE A 478 28.42 0.25 -6.30
C ILE A 478 28.60 -0.93 -5.33
N SER A 479 29.24 -0.70 -4.18
CA SER A 479 29.46 -1.68 -3.09
C SER A 479 28.20 -2.13 -2.35
N THR A 480 27.01 -1.67 -2.74
CA THR A 480 25.74 -2.07 -2.11
C THR A 480 25.04 -3.13 -2.95
N LEU A 481 24.80 -4.30 -2.34
CA LEU A 481 24.01 -5.40 -2.88
C LEU A 481 22.60 -5.32 -2.29
N CYS A 482 21.72 -4.52 -2.89
CA CYS A 482 20.31 -4.37 -2.52
C CYS A 482 20.13 -4.16 -0.99
N ARG A 483 20.55 -2.99 -0.47
CA ARG A 483 20.59 -2.61 0.97
C ARG A 483 21.70 -3.21 1.82
N MET A 484 22.37 -4.27 1.40
CA MET A 484 23.56 -4.77 2.09
C MET A 484 24.80 -3.98 1.64
N LYS A 485 25.41 -3.24 2.55
CA LYS A 485 26.52 -2.32 2.27
C LYS A 485 27.88 -3.01 2.32
N ASP A 486 28.89 -2.33 1.79
CA ASP A 486 30.31 -2.65 1.93
C ASP A 486 30.70 -4.03 1.37
N ALA A 487 29.99 -4.49 0.33
CA ALA A 487 30.40 -5.64 -0.47
C ALA A 487 31.65 -5.31 -1.31
N LYS A 488 32.46 -6.33 -1.57
CA LYS A 488 33.68 -6.25 -2.38
C LYS A 488 33.46 -6.89 -3.75
N ASN A 489 34.35 -6.60 -4.69
CA ASN A 489 34.38 -7.23 -6.01
C ASN A 489 32.99 -7.26 -6.69
N VAL A 490 32.30 -6.11 -6.61
CA VAL A 490 30.92 -6.00 -7.05
C VAL A 490 30.85 -5.70 -8.54
N GLU A 491 30.06 -6.49 -9.26
CA GLU A 491 29.80 -6.37 -10.68
C GLU A 491 28.30 -6.21 -10.93
N ILE A 492 27.95 -5.34 -11.89
CA ILE A 492 26.59 -5.24 -12.44
C ILE A 492 26.57 -6.07 -13.71
N MET A 493 25.67 -7.05 -13.75
CA MET A 493 25.54 -7.99 -14.85
C MET A 493 24.83 -7.35 -16.05
N ASP A 494 25.07 -7.88 -17.24
CA ASP A 494 24.43 -7.44 -18.50
C ASP A 494 22.98 -7.92 -18.66
N TYR A 495 22.50 -8.76 -17.74
CA TYR A 495 21.13 -9.28 -17.68
C TYR A 495 20.36 -8.76 -16.46
N THR A 496 19.04 -8.73 -16.59
CA THR A 496 18.11 -8.27 -15.54
C THR A 496 17.58 -9.38 -14.66
N LEU A 497 16.82 -9.01 -13.63
CA LEU A 497 16.07 -9.96 -12.79
C LEU A 497 15.04 -10.74 -13.64
N HIS A 498 14.38 -10.08 -14.59
CA HIS A 498 13.45 -10.75 -15.51
C HIS A 498 14.16 -11.72 -16.44
N ASP A 499 15.30 -11.34 -17.01
CA ASP A 499 16.09 -12.22 -17.86
C ASP A 499 16.44 -13.53 -17.13
N ALA A 500 16.82 -13.44 -15.86
CA ALA A 500 17.11 -14.60 -15.02
C ALA A 500 15.88 -15.52 -14.85
N VAL A 501 14.72 -14.95 -14.53
CA VAL A 501 13.48 -15.72 -14.33
C VAL A 501 12.96 -16.30 -15.65
N GLU A 502 12.96 -15.54 -16.74
CA GLU A 502 12.55 -16.03 -18.05
C GLU A 502 13.40 -17.21 -18.52
N GLN A 503 14.72 -17.09 -18.43
CA GLN A 503 15.63 -18.15 -18.85
C GLN A 503 15.52 -19.39 -17.96
N TYR A 504 15.31 -19.20 -16.66
CA TYR A 504 15.05 -20.30 -15.73
C TYR A 504 13.77 -21.04 -16.10
N LEU A 505 12.66 -20.33 -16.34
CA LEU A 505 11.40 -20.93 -16.74
C LEU A 505 11.47 -21.60 -18.11
N ALA A 506 12.19 -21.01 -19.07
CA ALA A 506 12.42 -21.61 -20.38
C ALA A 506 13.23 -22.92 -20.31
N GLU A 507 14.24 -22.99 -19.42
CA GLU A 507 15.05 -24.19 -19.21
C GLU A 507 14.28 -25.29 -18.46
N LYS A 508 13.51 -24.91 -17.43
CA LYS A 508 12.75 -25.88 -16.61
C LYS A 508 11.47 -26.35 -17.29
N GLY A 509 10.81 -25.48 -18.06
CA GLY A 509 9.49 -25.69 -18.67
C GLY A 509 8.35 -25.71 -17.65
N GLU A 510 8.53 -26.43 -16.55
CA GLU A 510 7.58 -26.59 -15.46
C GLU A 510 8.26 -26.44 -14.09
N VAL A 511 7.63 -25.71 -13.18
CA VAL A 511 8.08 -25.49 -11.80
C VAL A 511 7.00 -25.88 -10.79
N SER A 512 7.40 -26.14 -9.55
CA SER A 512 6.48 -26.53 -8.48
C SER A 512 6.94 -25.93 -7.15
N PRO A 513 6.95 -24.60 -7.01
CA PRO A 513 7.48 -23.96 -5.82
C PRO A 513 6.64 -24.28 -4.58
N VAL A 514 7.31 -24.39 -3.44
CA VAL A 514 6.73 -24.74 -2.15
C VAL A 514 7.36 -23.88 -1.05
N LEU A 515 6.77 -23.92 0.14
CA LEU A 515 7.47 -23.56 1.37
C LEU A 515 8.38 -24.74 1.73
N ASP A 516 9.69 -24.56 1.58
CA ASP A 516 10.70 -25.60 1.87
C ASP A 516 11.38 -25.38 3.22
N GLY A 517 10.98 -24.34 3.95
CA GLY A 517 11.47 -24.04 5.27
C GLY A 517 12.84 -23.38 5.26
N ARG A 518 13.24 -22.74 4.15
CA ARG A 518 14.48 -21.96 4.09
C ARG A 518 14.45 -20.74 5.03
N ALA A 519 13.28 -20.22 5.40
CA ALA A 519 13.17 -19.18 6.41
C ALA A 519 12.16 -19.56 7.51
N GLN A 520 12.59 -19.60 8.77
CA GLN A 520 11.74 -20.04 9.88
C GLN A 520 11.84 -19.10 11.09
N ALA A 521 10.70 -18.52 11.47
CA ALA A 521 10.52 -17.86 12.77
C ALA A 521 10.00 -18.89 13.78
N VAL A 522 10.78 -19.22 14.82
CA VAL A 522 10.41 -20.28 15.77
C VAL A 522 9.23 -19.93 16.66
N ASP A 523 8.90 -18.64 16.77
CA ASP A 523 7.87 -18.07 17.64
C ASP A 523 6.54 -17.76 16.91
N LEU A 524 6.54 -17.66 15.58
CA LEU A 524 5.35 -17.28 14.79
C LEU A 524 4.63 -18.48 14.14
N GLY A 525 5.25 -19.67 14.16
CA GLY A 525 4.76 -20.84 13.43
C GLY A 525 4.96 -20.72 11.90
N PRO A 526 4.41 -21.66 11.12
CA PRO A 526 4.66 -21.74 9.67
C PRO A 526 3.93 -20.66 8.86
N ASN A 527 2.86 -20.08 9.40
CA ASN A 527 1.93 -19.21 8.67
C ASN A 527 1.80 -17.84 9.35
N ALA A 528 2.77 -16.95 9.14
CA ALA A 528 2.72 -15.57 9.61
C ALA A 528 2.15 -14.65 8.51
N TYR A 529 0.84 -14.36 8.55
CA TYR A 529 0.16 -13.53 7.53
C TYR A 529 0.17 -12.02 7.79
N SER A 530 0.47 -11.60 9.02
CA SER A 530 0.45 -10.19 9.41
C SER A 530 1.59 -9.87 10.36
N GLN A 531 1.96 -8.59 10.39
CA GLN A 531 2.94 -8.03 11.30
C GLN A 531 2.32 -7.28 12.47
N VAL A 532 0.99 -7.15 12.55
CA VAL A 532 0.32 -6.29 13.55
C VAL A 532 0.33 -6.96 14.93
N PRO A 533 1.21 -6.57 15.88
CA PRO A 533 1.26 -7.23 17.19
C PRO A 533 0.20 -6.65 18.12
N GLY A 534 -0.31 -7.46 19.05
CA GLY A 534 -1.10 -6.97 20.19
C GLY A 534 -2.50 -6.42 19.86
N THR A 535 -3.02 -6.68 18.67
CA THR A 535 -4.40 -6.37 18.28
C THR A 535 -5.22 -7.66 18.16
N ASP A 536 -6.54 -7.54 18.08
CA ASP A 536 -7.45 -8.66 17.77
C ASP A 536 -7.62 -8.87 16.25
N TYR A 537 -6.74 -8.26 15.44
CA TYR A 537 -6.77 -8.41 14.00
C TYR A 537 -6.30 -9.80 13.59
N GLU A 538 -7.10 -10.43 12.74
CA GLU A 538 -6.75 -11.67 12.07
C GLU A 538 -6.86 -11.46 10.56
N PHE A 539 -5.78 -11.77 9.84
CA PHE A 539 -5.81 -11.84 8.39
C PHE A 539 -6.79 -12.93 7.97
N ARG A 540 -7.75 -12.59 7.10
CA ARG A 540 -8.77 -13.51 6.58
C ARG A 540 -9.11 -13.20 5.13
#